data_AF-A0A1V2B3Y0-F1
#
_entry.id   AF-A0A1V2B3Y0-F1
#
_cell.length_a   1.000
_cell.length_b   1.000
_cell.length_c   1.000
_cell.angle_alpha   90.00
_cell.angle_beta   90.00
_cell.angle_gamma   90.00
#
_symmetry.space_group_name_H-M   'P 1'
#
loop_
_entity.id
_entity.type
_entity.pdbx_description
1 polymer ?
#
loop_
_entity_poly.entity_id
_entity_poly.type
_entity_poly.pdbx_seq_one_letter_code
_entity_poly.pdbx_strand_id
1 'polypeptide(L)'
;MMLPVLDLFACEVVGESMNRIIPDRSICLFRKHESGSRNGKIVLVQYNSLPAEGLAGGYTVKEYRSTKQHKEEQWSHESIILRPLSTDPSFQDIVLTEDQSTGFRVLAIFESVLSSNS
;
A
#
# COMPACT_ATOMS: atom_id res chain seq x y z
N MET A 1 -23.64 3.20 -24.13
CA MET A 1 -22.51 2.35 -24.56
C MET A 1 -21.55 2.23 -23.39
N MET A 2 -21.14 1.03 -23.00
CA MET A 2 -20.19 0.81 -21.88
C MET A 2 -18.90 0.26 -22.47
N LEU A 3 -17.76 0.88 -22.15
CA LEU A 3 -16.44 0.38 -22.51
C LEU A 3 -15.77 -0.14 -21.24
N PRO A 4 -15.21 -1.36 -21.23
CA PRO A 4 -14.49 -1.87 -20.08
C PRO A 4 -13.19 -1.08 -19.89
N VAL A 5 -12.86 -0.82 -18.64
CA VAL A 5 -11.55 -0.29 -18.23
C VAL A 5 -10.74 -1.50 -17.74
N LEU A 6 -9.77 -1.93 -18.55
CA LEU A 6 -9.12 -3.24 -18.38
C LEU A 6 -8.12 -3.31 -17.21
N ASP A 7 -7.76 -2.16 -16.65
CA ASP A 7 -6.77 -2.02 -15.57
C ASP A 7 -7.41 -1.82 -14.18
N LEU A 8 -8.74 -1.85 -14.08
CA LEU A 8 -9.47 -1.76 -12.82
C LEU A 8 -9.89 -3.13 -12.29
N PHE A 9 -9.75 -3.33 -10.99
CA PHE A 9 -10.29 -4.49 -10.27
C PHE A 9 -10.71 -4.09 -8.85
N ALA A 10 -11.54 -4.92 -8.22
CA ALA A 10 -11.98 -4.70 -6.86
C ALA A 10 -11.65 -5.89 -5.96
N CYS A 11 -11.35 -5.61 -4.70
CA CYS A 11 -11.21 -6.63 -3.66
C CYS A 11 -11.69 -6.10 -2.31
N GLU A 12 -12.01 -7.01 -1.40
CA GLU A 12 -12.31 -6.68 -0.01
C GLU A 12 -11.00 -6.33 0.73
N VAL A 13 -10.99 -5.16 1.37
CA VAL A 13 -9.92 -4.74 2.29
C VAL A 13 -10.35 -5.06 3.70
N VAL A 14 -9.52 -5.83 4.40
CA VAL A 14 -9.80 -6.31 5.76
C VAL A 14 -8.78 -5.72 6.73
N GLY A 15 -9.28 -5.29 7.88
CA GLY A 15 -8.53 -4.72 8.99
C GLY A 15 -8.60 -3.19 9.08
N GLU A 16 -8.29 -2.69 10.27
CA GLU A 16 -8.50 -1.28 10.67
C GLU A 16 -7.31 -0.35 10.38
N SER A 17 -6.22 -0.88 9.78
CA SER A 17 -4.98 -0.13 9.57
C SER A 17 -5.11 1.08 8.62
N MET A 18 -6.22 1.16 7.88
CA MET A 18 -6.51 2.23 6.92
C MET A 18 -7.86 2.93 7.18
N ASN A 19 -8.46 2.73 8.35
CA ASN A 19 -9.85 3.11 8.65
C ASN A 19 -10.19 4.61 8.59
N ARG A 20 -9.18 5.51 8.51
CA ARG A 20 -9.44 6.93 8.23
C ARG A 20 -9.95 7.16 6.80
N ILE A 21 -9.63 6.25 5.88
CA ILE A 21 -9.95 6.37 4.45
C ILE A 21 -10.73 5.15 3.95
N ILE A 22 -10.39 3.96 4.44
CA ILE A 22 -10.95 2.67 4.02
C ILE A 22 -11.46 1.96 5.28
N PRO A 23 -12.78 2.01 5.56
CA PRO A 23 -13.39 1.23 6.63
C PRO A 23 -13.12 -0.26 6.49
N ASP A 24 -13.12 -1.01 7.60
CA ASP A 24 -12.99 -2.46 7.57
C ASP A 24 -14.09 -3.11 6.70
N ARG A 25 -13.71 -4.19 6.02
CA ARG A 25 -14.55 -4.96 5.08
C ARG A 25 -15.12 -4.15 3.92
N SER A 26 -14.43 -3.08 3.53
CA SER A 26 -14.79 -2.30 2.35
C SER A 26 -14.39 -3.02 1.07
N ILE A 27 -15.28 -3.02 0.07
CA ILE A 27 -14.91 -3.36 -1.30
C ILE A 27 -14.26 -2.13 -1.92
N CYS A 28 -12.98 -2.23 -2.23
CA CYS A 28 -12.20 -1.12 -2.78
C CYS A 28 -11.89 -1.36 -4.25
N LEU A 29 -12.01 -0.30 -5.05
CA LEU A 29 -11.58 -0.26 -6.43
C LEU A 29 -10.11 0.12 -6.50
N PHE A 30 -9.36 -0.60 -7.32
CA PHE A 30 -7.95 -0.37 -7.56
C PHE A 30 -7.66 -0.31 -9.05
N ARG A 31 -6.69 0.53 -9.42
CA ARG A 31 -6.10 0.58 -10.74
C ARG A 31 -4.72 -0.05 -10.74
N LYS A 32 -4.47 -1.00 -11.63
CA LYS A 32 -3.15 -1.62 -11.82
C LYS A 32 -2.09 -0.55 -12.04
N HIS A 33 -0.99 -0.65 -11.31
CA HIS A 33 0.10 0.31 -11.42
C HIS A 33 1.05 -0.11 -12.54
N GLU A 34 1.19 0.72 -13.57
CA GLU A 34 2.12 0.48 -14.67
C GLU A 34 3.32 1.44 -14.65
N SER A 35 3.08 2.72 -14.34
CA SER A 35 4.13 3.74 -14.31
C SER A 35 3.74 4.96 -13.47
N GLY A 36 4.70 5.86 -13.24
CA GLY A 36 4.51 7.11 -12.50
C GLY A 36 4.82 7.01 -11.01
N SER A 37 4.70 8.15 -10.32
CA SER A 37 5.00 8.21 -8.88
C SER A 37 3.93 7.47 -8.06
N ARG A 38 4.41 6.84 -6.99
CA ARG A 38 3.62 6.18 -5.95
C ARG A 38 3.62 6.98 -4.65
N ASN A 39 4.50 7.97 -4.52
CA ASN A 39 4.69 8.74 -3.29
C ASN A 39 3.41 9.50 -2.92
N GLY A 40 2.96 9.31 -1.68
CA GLY A 40 1.71 9.85 -1.14
C GLY A 40 0.44 9.13 -1.58
N LYS A 41 0.54 8.04 -2.36
CA LYS A 41 -0.63 7.28 -2.82
C LYS A 41 -0.91 6.10 -1.91
N ILE A 42 -2.19 5.75 -1.76
CA ILE A 42 -2.59 4.48 -1.16
C ILE A 42 -2.40 3.39 -2.21
N VAL A 43 -1.63 2.36 -1.86
CA VAL A 43 -1.23 1.29 -2.79
C VAL A 43 -1.59 -0.08 -2.23
N LEU A 44 -1.95 -1.00 -3.13
CA LEU A 44 -1.92 -2.43 -2.86
C LEU A 44 -0.53 -2.95 -3.19
N VAL A 45 0.12 -3.55 -2.21
CA VAL A 45 1.45 -4.12 -2.35
C VAL A 45 1.46 -5.62 -2.03
N GLN A 46 2.43 -6.30 -2.60
CA GLN A 46 2.78 -7.69 -2.29
C GLN A 46 4.23 -7.76 -1.80
N TYR A 47 4.52 -8.69 -0.90
CA TYR A 47 5.87 -9.06 -0.49
C TYR A 47 5.98 -10.59 -0.34
N ASN A 48 7.19 -11.13 -0.51
CA ASN A 48 7.42 -12.57 -0.47
C ASN A 48 7.53 -13.14 0.96
N SER A 49 7.95 -12.32 1.94
CA SER A 49 7.97 -12.68 3.36
C SER A 49 8.13 -11.43 4.25
N LEU A 50 7.18 -11.20 5.15
CA LEU A 50 7.41 -10.37 6.35
C LEU A 50 7.43 -11.34 7.53
N PRO A 51 8.37 -11.21 8.48
CA PRO A 51 8.42 -12.07 9.67
C PRO A 51 7.27 -11.85 10.66
N ALA A 52 6.52 -10.76 10.52
CA ALA A 52 5.51 -10.34 11.48
C ALA A 52 4.10 -10.72 10.98
N GLU A 53 3.59 -11.74 11.65
CA GLU A 53 2.21 -12.15 11.88
C GLU A 53 1.07 -11.31 11.26
N GLY A 54 0.20 -11.98 10.51
CA GLY A 54 -1.19 -11.56 10.32
C GLY A 54 -1.61 -11.07 8.93
N LEU A 55 -0.66 -10.85 8.02
CA LEU A 55 -1.00 -10.41 6.67
C LEU A 55 -1.34 -11.60 5.77
N ALA A 56 -2.63 -11.74 5.45
CA ALA A 56 -3.14 -12.80 4.59
C ALA A 56 -2.42 -12.80 3.23
N GLY A 57 -1.62 -13.84 2.97
CA GLY A 57 -1.05 -14.12 1.65
C GLY A 57 0.05 -13.17 1.17
N GLY A 58 0.60 -12.31 2.03
CA GLY A 58 1.68 -11.40 1.63
C GLY A 58 1.22 -10.07 1.02
N TYR A 59 -0.02 -9.64 1.26
CA TYR A 59 -0.58 -8.41 0.71
C TYR A 59 -0.94 -7.39 1.79
N THR A 60 -0.77 -6.11 1.49
CA THR A 60 -1.29 -5.03 2.36
C THR A 60 -1.69 -3.80 1.55
N VAL A 61 -2.54 -2.96 2.14
CA VAL A 61 -2.90 -1.64 1.63
C VAL A 61 -2.37 -0.59 2.59
N LYS A 62 -1.54 0.32 2.09
CA LYS A 62 -0.87 1.38 2.87
C LYS A 62 -0.64 2.62 2.03
N GLU A 63 -0.45 3.76 2.67
CA GLU A 63 0.10 4.94 1.98
C GLU A 63 1.59 4.71 1.72
N TYR A 64 2.00 4.79 0.46
CA TYR A 64 3.40 4.66 0.05
C TYR A 64 4.13 5.99 0.21
N ARG A 65 5.26 6.00 0.91
CA ARG A 65 6.18 7.13 0.95
C ARG A 65 7.59 6.69 0.61
N SER A 66 8.27 7.43 -0.25
CA SER A 66 9.72 7.27 -0.44
C SER A 66 10.45 8.46 0.17
N THR A 67 11.51 8.16 0.92
CA THR A 67 12.40 9.18 1.49
C THR A 67 13.80 8.97 0.95
N LYS A 68 14.37 10.02 0.36
CA LYS A 68 15.79 10.06 -0.02
C LYS A 68 16.55 10.67 1.16
N GLN A 69 17.38 9.88 1.83
CA GLN A 69 18.30 10.46 2.80
C GLN A 69 19.52 10.99 2.06
N HIS A 70 19.76 12.29 2.15
CA HIS A 70 20.98 12.91 1.66
C HIS A 70 22.03 12.82 2.78
N LYS A 71 23.08 12.01 2.59
CA LYS A 71 24.30 12.11 3.40
C LYS A 71 25.32 12.93 2.61
N GLU A 72 25.94 13.90 3.28
CA GLU A 72 26.74 14.96 2.67
C GLU A 72 27.95 14.47 1.86
N GLU A 73 28.39 13.22 1.98
CA GLU A 73 29.56 12.73 1.23
C GLU A 73 29.44 11.32 0.61
N GLN A 74 28.29 10.63 0.67
CA GLN A 74 28.16 9.30 0.06
C GLN A 74 26.70 8.87 -0.13
N TRP A 75 26.42 8.27 -1.30
CA TRP A 75 25.23 7.50 -1.72
C TRP A 75 23.90 7.79 -0.99
N SER A 76 22.92 8.33 -1.72
CA SER A 76 21.56 8.49 -1.22
C SER A 76 20.89 7.13 -1.01
N HIS A 77 20.54 6.78 0.24
CA HIS A 77 19.70 5.61 0.50
C HIS A 77 18.23 6.02 0.34
N GLU A 78 17.51 5.33 -0.55
CA GLU A 78 16.07 5.46 -0.68
C GLU A 78 15.41 4.40 0.20
N SER A 79 14.68 4.83 1.23
CA SER A 79 13.85 3.94 2.04
C SER A 79 12.39 4.08 1.64
N ILE A 80 11.69 2.95 1.61
CA ILE A 80 10.25 2.90 1.37
C ILE A 80 9.56 2.76 2.72
N ILE A 81 8.57 3.62 2.97
CA ILE A 81 7.72 3.59 4.15
C ILE A 81 6.30 3.30 3.69
N LEU A 82 5.69 2.25 4.25
CA LEU A 82 4.28 1.94 4.08
C LEU A 82 3.54 2.37 5.34
N ARG A 83 2.86 3.51 5.25
CA ARG A 83 2.23 4.16 6.39
C ARG A 83 0.77 3.72 6.55
N PRO A 84 0.34 3.26 7.74
CA PRO A 84 -1.06 3.09 8.05
C PRO A 84 -1.75 4.44 8.19
N LEU A 85 -3.03 4.48 7.83
CA LEU A 85 -3.91 5.63 8.01
C LEU A 85 -5.07 5.23 8.92
N SER A 86 -4.75 4.96 10.19
CA SER A 86 -5.71 4.49 11.19
C SER A 86 -5.99 5.51 12.29
N THR A 87 -7.19 5.48 12.85
CA THR A 87 -7.51 6.16 14.12
C THR A 87 -6.84 5.48 15.31
N ASP A 88 -6.48 4.20 15.21
CA ASP A 88 -5.72 3.48 16.22
C ASP A 88 -4.21 3.74 16.05
N PRO A 89 -3.54 4.37 17.04
CA PRO A 89 -2.11 4.65 16.98
C PRO A 89 -1.22 3.41 17.14
N SER A 90 -1.78 2.24 17.45
CA SER A 90 -1.02 0.99 17.58
C SER A 90 -0.46 0.50 16.24
N PHE A 91 -1.07 0.90 15.11
CA PHE A 91 -0.56 0.57 13.78
C PHE A 91 0.69 1.38 13.46
N GLN A 92 1.81 0.68 13.25
CA GLN A 92 3.11 1.28 12.96
C GLN A 92 3.44 1.27 11.47
N ASP A 93 4.32 2.19 11.08
CA ASP A 93 4.91 2.23 9.74
C ASP A 93 5.70 0.95 9.46
N ILE A 94 5.57 0.42 8.25
CA ILE A 94 6.43 -0.65 7.75
C ILE A 94 7.55 0.01 6.94
N VAL A 95 8.77 -0.08 7.45
CA VAL A 95 9.97 0.45 6.77
C VAL A 95 10.65 -0.69 6.03
N LEU A 96 10.80 -0.54 4.72
CA LEU A 96 11.52 -1.48 3.88
C LEU A 96 12.92 -0.93 3.59
N THR A 97 13.93 -1.65 4.05
CA THR A 97 15.33 -1.42 3.66
C THR A 97 15.62 -2.04 2.29
N GLU A 98 16.74 -1.69 1.66
CA GLU A 98 17.15 -2.26 0.37
C GLU A 98 17.10 -3.80 0.36
N ASP A 99 17.60 -4.45 1.41
CA ASP A 99 17.62 -5.91 1.53
C ASP A 99 16.21 -6.51 1.59
N GLN A 100 15.27 -5.81 2.23
CA GLN A 100 13.87 -6.20 2.38
C GLN A 100 13.00 -5.84 1.18
N SER A 101 13.52 -5.06 0.23
CA SER A 101 12.81 -4.74 -1.03
C SER A 101 12.76 -5.92 -1.99
N THR A 102 13.56 -6.97 -1.74
CA THR A 102 13.57 -8.19 -2.54
C THR A 102 12.21 -8.89 -2.46
N GLY A 103 11.47 -8.88 -3.58
CA GLY A 103 10.11 -9.45 -3.64
C GLY A 103 8.99 -8.48 -3.26
N PHE A 104 9.30 -7.23 -2.92
CA PHE A 104 8.31 -6.17 -2.77
C PHE A 104 7.81 -5.70 -4.15
N ARG A 105 6.49 -5.65 -4.32
CA ARG A 105 5.85 -5.18 -5.56
C ARG A 105 4.67 -4.29 -5.23
N VAL A 106 4.56 -3.17 -5.93
CA VAL A 106 3.36 -2.34 -5.95
C VAL A 106 2.50 -2.84 -7.11
N LEU A 107 1.33 -3.38 -6.79
CA LEU A 107 0.45 -4.01 -7.78
C LEU A 107 -0.56 -3.00 -8.34
N ALA A 108 -1.10 -2.14 -7.48
CA ALA A 108 -2.17 -1.23 -7.84
C ALA A 108 -2.24 -0.01 -6.93
N ILE A 109 -2.92 1.04 -7.41
CA ILE A 109 -3.24 2.27 -6.69
C ILE A 109 -4.73 2.24 -6.34
N PHE A 110 -5.06 2.58 -5.10
CA PHE A 110 -6.43 2.74 -4.63
C PHE A 110 -7.12 3.91 -5.34
N GLU A 111 -8.33 3.68 -5.84
CA GLU A 111 -9.16 4.68 -6.51
C GLU A 111 -10.31 5.14 -5.58
N SER A 112 -11.07 4.20 -5.03
CA SER A 112 -12.22 4.51 -4.19
C SER A 112 -12.73 3.32 -3.39
N VAL A 113 -13.51 3.59 -2.34
CA VAL A 113 -14.41 2.59 -1.74
C VAL A 113 -15.67 2.52 -2.59
N LEU A 114 -16.05 1.31 -3.03
CA LEU A 114 -17.29 1.06 -3.77
C LEU A 114 -18.46 0.76 -2.84
N SER A 115 -18.19 0.03 -1.75
CA SER A 115 -19.14 -0.25 -0.69
C SER A 115 -18.41 -0.48 0.62
N SER A 116 -19.00 -0.01 1.71
CA SER A 116 -18.58 -0.30 3.08
C SER A 116 -19.75 -0.93 3.84
N ASN A 117 -19.48 -1.95 4.65
CA ASN A 117 -20.47 -2.44 5.60
C ASN A 117 -20.64 -1.36 6.67
N SER A 118 -21.67 -0.54 6.52
CA SER A 118 -22.02 0.55 7.44
C SER A 118 -23.11 0.08 8.39
#